data_AF-A0A8T0IEV5-F1
#
_entry.id   AF-A0A8T0IEV5-F1
#
_cell.length_a   1.000
_cell.length_b   1.000
_cell.length_c   1.000
_cell.angle_alpha   90.00
_cell.angle_beta   90.00
_cell.angle_gamma   90.00
#
_symmetry.space_group_name_H-M   'P 1'
#
loop_
_entity.id
_entity.type
_entity.pdbx_description
1 polymer ?
#
loop_
_entity_poly.entity_id
_entity_poly.type
_entity_poly.pdbx_seq_one_letter_code
_entity_poly.pdbx_strand_id
1 'polypeptide(L)'
;MAHLHDDGQYVGDEYMVVDFEDDAEDQLQAARDRNSLDSESDDEVDVMSKTSDTTAAQARRGKDIQGIPWDRLQFTREKYRETRLQQYKNYVNINQPHDELEKECKAVEKEKEFYHFRHNTRSVKSTIVHFQLRNLVWATSKHDVYLMHSYSVMHWSPLTRKGTEVLNVAGPVVPALEGQRNPWPYQHGLGRVQISTMCVKRNLLVAGGFQGEMVCKNLDRPGVSYCAKITHDDNAITNAIDIYDNCSGAVRLMSSNNDSVVRVFDCENFSVLSRFYFPWAVNHTSVSPDSKTVIVVGDNADGLLADSQSGKVIATLRGHLDYSFASAWHPDGRVFATGNQDTTCRLWDNRYLGSSLAVLKGRIGAIRSIRFTADGRFMVMAEPADFVHVFDTKQDYGHCQEIDLFGEVAGVSFSPDSESLFVGVADRTYGSLLEFNRGHANTYLDCVI
;
A
#
# COMPACT_ATOMS: atom_id res chain seq x y z
N MET A 1 33.26 -16.58 24.35
CA MET A 1 32.40 -16.51 25.55
C MET A 1 32.33 -15.07 26.00
N ALA A 2 31.25 -14.40 25.62
CA ALA A 2 30.74 -13.19 26.26
C ALA A 2 29.26 -13.16 25.87
N HIS A 3 28.43 -13.63 26.80
CA HIS A 3 26.98 -13.54 26.71
C HIS A 3 26.59 -12.07 26.94
N LEU A 4 26.01 -11.43 25.93
CA LEU A 4 25.17 -10.26 26.13
C LEU A 4 23.75 -10.78 26.24
N HIS A 5 23.24 -10.74 27.47
CA HIS A 5 21.85 -10.98 27.80
C HIS A 5 20.98 -9.94 27.09
N ASP A 6 20.09 -10.43 26.24
CA ASP A 6 19.00 -9.70 25.64
C ASP A 6 17.80 -9.83 26.57
N ASP A 7 17.59 -8.84 27.44
CA ASP A 7 16.37 -8.68 28.23
C ASP A 7 15.49 -7.63 27.56
N GLY A 8 14.98 -7.96 26.37
CA GLY A 8 13.86 -7.27 25.73
C GLY A 8 12.53 -7.83 26.23
N GLN A 9 12.15 -7.52 27.48
CA GLN A 9 10.79 -7.76 27.97
C GLN A 9 9.81 -6.81 27.25
N TYR A 10 9.29 -7.25 26.10
CA TYR A 10 8.06 -6.70 25.55
C TYR A 10 6.89 -7.25 26.38
N VAL A 11 6.52 -6.47 27.39
CA VAL A 11 5.29 -6.71 28.15
C VAL A 11 4.11 -6.52 27.20
N GLY A 12 3.24 -7.53 27.16
CA GLY A 12 2.11 -7.61 26.27
C GLY A 12 0.97 -6.63 26.56
N ASP A 13 0.06 -6.61 25.60
CA ASP A 13 -1.31 -6.09 25.66
C ASP A 13 -1.48 -4.61 26.01
N GLU A 14 -1.27 -3.76 25.00
CA GLU A 14 -2.20 -2.68 24.62
C GLU A 14 -1.72 -2.15 23.26
N TYR A 15 -2.27 -2.68 22.17
CA TYR A 15 -2.17 -1.99 20.88
C TYR A 15 -3.00 -0.72 21.01
N MET A 16 -2.35 0.35 21.47
CA MET A 16 -2.85 1.71 21.35
C MET A 16 -3.16 1.92 19.88
N VAL A 17 -4.45 1.89 19.55
CA VAL A 17 -4.97 2.74 18.49
C VAL A 17 -4.48 4.12 18.89
N VAL A 18 -3.41 4.58 18.25
CA VAL A 18 -3.02 5.98 18.37
C VAL A 18 -4.13 6.71 17.63
N ASP A 19 -5.21 7.00 18.36
CA ASP A 19 -6.08 8.10 18.03
C ASP A 19 -5.14 9.30 18.03
N PHE A 20 -4.79 9.74 16.82
CA PHE A 20 -4.18 11.04 16.63
C PHE A 20 -5.27 12.04 17.05
N GLU A 21 -5.30 12.39 18.34
CA GLU A 21 -6.02 13.56 18.82
C GLU A 21 -5.32 14.80 18.22
N ASP A 22 -5.70 15.10 16.99
CA ASP A 22 -5.41 16.37 16.34
C ASP A 22 -6.60 17.29 16.65
N ASP A 23 -6.40 18.35 17.44
CA ASP A 23 -7.42 19.36 17.75
C ASP A 23 -8.09 19.91 16.46
N ALA A 24 -7.43 19.80 15.31
CA ALA A 24 -7.99 20.14 14.02
C ALA A 24 -8.85 19.04 13.38
N GLU A 25 -8.59 17.76 13.63
CA GLU A 25 -9.50 16.65 13.30
C GLU A 25 -10.78 16.72 14.15
N ASP A 26 -10.67 17.13 15.42
CA ASP A 26 -11.82 17.40 16.28
C ASP A 26 -12.66 18.59 15.77
N GLN A 27 -12.04 19.60 15.16
CA GLN A 27 -12.76 20.69 14.49
C GLN A 27 -13.44 20.23 13.19
N LEU A 28 -12.82 19.32 12.42
CA LEU A 28 -13.47 18.69 11.25
C LEU A 28 -14.66 17.83 11.69
N GLN A 29 -14.57 17.15 12.83
CA GLN A 29 -15.65 16.39 13.44
C GLN A 29 -16.78 17.31 13.97
N ALA A 30 -16.44 18.41 14.67
CA ALA A 30 -17.41 19.38 15.18
C ALA A 30 -18.14 20.17 14.06
N ALA A 31 -17.55 20.28 12.86
CA ALA A 31 -18.23 20.83 11.69
C ALA A 31 -19.29 19.87 11.11
N ARG A 32 -19.11 18.55 11.26
CA ARG A 32 -20.10 17.54 10.86
C ARG A 32 -21.33 17.56 11.77
N ASP A 33 -21.13 17.66 13.08
CA ASP A 33 -22.24 17.63 14.05
C ASP A 33 -23.12 18.88 13.93
N ARG A 34 -22.55 20.02 13.52
CA ARG A 34 -23.32 21.21 13.14
C ARG A 34 -24.17 21.01 11.88
N ASN A 35 -23.69 20.23 10.91
CA ASN A 35 -24.42 19.92 9.68
C ASN A 35 -25.62 18.97 9.91
N SER A 36 -25.64 18.17 10.99
CA SER A 36 -26.78 17.30 11.31
C SER A 36 -27.89 18.00 12.09
N LEU A 37 -27.61 19.17 12.67
CA LEU A 37 -28.58 19.94 13.47
C LEU A 37 -29.46 20.87 12.62
N ASP A 38 -29.08 21.15 11.37
CA ASP A 38 -29.83 22.02 10.45
C ASP A 38 -30.92 21.27 9.63
N SER A 39 -31.18 20.00 9.93
CA SER A 39 -32.23 19.20 9.29
C SER A 39 -33.29 18.73 10.28
N GLU A 40 -34.00 19.66 10.92
CA GLU A 40 -35.27 19.37 11.60
C GLU A 40 -36.43 19.66 10.65
N SER A 41 -36.83 18.63 9.89
CA SER A 41 -38.20 18.49 9.42
C SER A 41 -38.55 17.01 9.43
N ASP A 42 -39.45 16.64 10.34
CA ASP A 42 -39.95 15.30 10.59
C ASP A 42 -40.41 14.60 9.31
N ASP A 43 -39.74 13.49 8.97
CA ASP A 43 -40.35 12.28 8.41
C ASP A 43 -39.39 11.12 8.70
N GLU A 44 -39.79 10.26 9.64
CA GLU A 44 -39.12 9.02 9.97
C GLU A 44 -39.08 8.10 8.73
N VAL A 45 -37.87 7.80 8.23
CA VAL A 45 -37.34 6.51 7.74
C VAL A 45 -36.11 6.78 6.85
N ASP A 46 -34.94 6.35 7.34
CA ASP A 46 -33.72 6.04 6.57
C ASP A 46 -32.94 7.19 5.89
N VAL A 47 -32.37 8.11 6.69
CA VAL A 47 -31.33 9.05 6.22
C VAL A 47 -30.10 8.98 7.12
N MET A 48 -29.34 7.89 6.99
CA MET A 48 -27.91 7.93 7.34
C MET A 48 -27.23 9.03 6.49
N SER A 49 -26.62 10.02 7.14
CA SER A 49 -26.04 11.23 6.52
C SER A 49 -25.31 10.94 5.21
N LYS A 50 -25.84 11.40 4.07
CA LYS A 50 -25.22 11.25 2.74
C LYS A 50 -23.90 12.03 2.66
N THR A 51 -22.79 11.38 2.97
CA THR A 51 -21.45 11.87 2.66
C THR A 51 -21.33 11.97 1.13
N SER A 52 -21.33 13.19 0.58
CA SER A 52 -21.39 13.37 -0.88
C SER A 52 -20.05 13.04 -1.52
N ASP A 53 -20.03 12.13 -2.49
CA ASP A 53 -18.94 11.94 -3.44
C ASP A 53 -18.54 13.26 -4.12
N THR A 54 -17.32 13.28 -4.68
CA THR A 54 -16.86 14.38 -5.52
C THR A 54 -16.52 13.86 -6.92
N THR A 55 -17.14 14.47 -7.93
CA THR A 55 -16.88 14.16 -9.34
C THR A 55 -15.80 15.08 -9.93
N ALA A 56 -15.12 14.65 -11.00
CA ALA A 56 -14.20 15.52 -11.75
C ALA A 56 -14.81 16.84 -12.23
N ALA A 57 -16.12 16.89 -12.52
CA ALA A 57 -16.80 18.12 -12.93
C ALA A 57 -16.98 19.10 -11.76
N GLN A 58 -17.21 18.59 -10.55
CA GLN A 58 -17.24 19.43 -9.34
C GLN A 58 -15.84 19.91 -8.98
N ALA A 59 -14.83 19.03 -9.07
CA ALA A 59 -13.44 19.40 -8.79
C ALA A 59 -12.94 20.51 -9.72
N ARG A 60 -13.20 20.40 -11.02
CA ARG A 60 -12.89 21.46 -12.00
C ARG A 60 -13.61 22.80 -11.75
N ARG A 61 -14.70 22.80 -10.98
CA ARG A 61 -15.40 24.02 -10.54
C ARG A 61 -14.87 24.56 -9.21
N GLY A 62 -13.78 24.00 -8.68
CA GLY A 62 -13.14 24.43 -7.43
C GLY A 62 -13.58 23.66 -6.18
N LYS A 63 -14.40 22.61 -6.31
CA LYS A 63 -14.68 21.72 -5.15
C LYS A 63 -13.42 20.92 -4.82
N ASP A 64 -13.08 20.81 -3.55
CA ASP A 64 -11.99 19.94 -3.10
C ASP A 64 -12.23 18.47 -3.54
N ILE A 65 -11.18 17.77 -3.99
CA ILE A 65 -11.27 16.40 -4.51
C ILE A 65 -11.76 15.40 -3.45
N GLN A 66 -11.44 15.62 -2.17
CA GLN A 66 -11.95 14.84 -1.06
C GLN A 66 -13.33 15.29 -0.59
N GLY A 67 -13.80 16.43 -1.10
CA GLY A 67 -15.06 17.06 -0.73
C GLY A 67 -14.98 17.77 0.63
N ILE A 68 -13.78 18.15 1.07
CA ILE A 68 -13.60 18.94 2.31
C ILE A 68 -14.19 20.34 2.10
N PRO A 69 -15.15 20.79 2.92
CA PRO A 69 -15.81 22.08 2.75
C PRO A 69 -14.99 23.20 3.39
N TRP A 70 -13.83 23.52 2.80
CA TRP A 70 -12.89 24.53 3.32
C TRP A 70 -13.55 25.91 3.56
N ASP A 71 -14.58 26.25 2.78
CA ASP A 71 -15.39 27.47 2.91
C ASP A 71 -16.19 27.54 4.22
N ARG A 72 -16.46 26.39 4.84
CA ARG A 72 -17.19 26.28 6.12
C ARG A 72 -16.28 26.11 7.33
N LEU A 73 -14.97 25.96 7.12
CA LEU A 73 -13.98 25.77 8.17
C LEU A 73 -13.35 27.11 8.57
N GLN A 74 -12.76 27.16 9.77
CA GLN A 74 -12.11 28.37 10.29
C GLN A 74 -10.72 28.63 9.67
N PHE A 75 -10.26 27.73 8.80
CA PHE A 75 -8.96 27.78 8.16
C PHE A 75 -9.09 27.40 6.67
N THR A 76 -8.22 27.97 5.85
CA THR A 76 -8.13 27.60 4.44
C THR A 76 -7.36 26.29 4.28
N ARG A 77 -7.48 25.66 3.11
CA ARG A 77 -6.72 24.46 2.74
C ARG A 77 -5.21 24.66 2.89
N GLU A 78 -4.72 25.82 2.46
CA GLU A 78 -3.29 26.17 2.48
C GLU A 78 -2.79 26.31 3.91
N LYS A 79 -3.52 27.03 4.77
CA LYS A 79 -3.16 27.19 6.18
C LYS A 79 -3.17 25.86 6.92
N TYR A 80 -4.12 24.99 6.62
CA TYR A 80 -4.16 23.65 7.19
C TYR A 80 -2.98 22.80 6.71
N ARG A 81 -2.65 22.83 5.41
CA ARG A 81 -1.47 22.16 4.83
C ARG A 81 -0.16 22.64 5.47
N GLU A 82 0.02 23.95 5.65
CA GLU A 82 1.20 24.51 6.33
C GLU A 82 1.33 23.99 7.76
N THR A 83 0.22 24.01 8.49
CA THR A 83 0.16 23.52 9.88
C THR A 83 0.48 22.03 9.93
N ARG A 84 -0.10 21.25 9.01
CA ARG A 84 0.12 19.80 8.86
C ARG A 84 1.59 19.48 8.62
N LEU A 85 2.26 20.22 7.73
CA LEU A 85 3.70 20.05 7.46
C LEU A 85 4.59 20.40 8.67
N GLN A 86 4.17 21.35 9.52
CA GLN A 86 4.92 21.74 10.72
C GLN A 86 4.74 20.76 11.88
N GLN A 87 3.54 20.18 12.00
CA GLN A 87 3.17 19.34 13.14
C GLN A 87 3.44 17.85 12.91
N TYR A 88 3.46 17.39 11.65
CA TYR A 88 3.68 15.99 11.34
C TYR A 88 5.06 15.53 11.81
N LYS A 89 5.09 14.52 12.67
CA LYS A 89 6.32 13.94 13.20
C LYS A 89 6.58 12.60 12.56
N ASN A 90 7.71 12.50 11.87
CA ASN A 90 8.17 11.22 11.36
C ASN A 90 8.62 10.31 12.50
N TYR A 91 8.17 9.07 12.44
CA TYR A 91 8.81 7.99 13.15
C TYR A 91 10.20 7.74 12.55
N VAL A 92 11.19 7.38 13.36
CA VAL A 92 12.54 7.00 12.91
C VAL A 92 12.97 5.78 13.71
N ASN A 93 13.55 4.78 13.06
CA ASN A 93 14.10 3.63 13.77
C ASN A 93 15.58 3.86 14.11
N ILE A 94 16.28 4.56 13.22
CA ILE A 94 17.70 4.86 13.36
C ILE A 94 17.88 6.36 13.58
N ASN A 95 18.38 6.74 14.76
CA ASN A 95 18.67 8.14 15.08
C ASN A 95 19.98 8.58 14.41
N GLN A 96 19.92 8.92 13.12
CA GLN A 96 21.02 9.50 12.36
C GLN A 96 20.60 10.83 11.71
N PRO A 97 21.48 11.84 11.60
CA PRO A 97 21.16 13.07 10.90
C PRO A 97 20.88 12.81 9.42
N HIS A 98 19.76 13.31 8.91
CA HIS A 98 19.36 13.19 7.49
C HIS A 98 19.79 14.41 6.64
N ASP A 99 20.51 15.38 7.23
CA ASP A 99 20.82 16.67 6.60
C ASP A 99 21.62 16.55 5.29
N GLU A 100 22.38 15.46 5.12
CA GLU A 100 23.14 15.20 3.90
C GLU A 100 22.31 14.52 2.80
N LEU A 101 21.20 13.85 3.13
CA LEU A 101 20.32 13.20 2.15
C LEU A 101 19.72 14.24 1.18
N GLU A 102 19.42 15.44 1.66
CA GLU A 102 18.87 16.49 0.79
C GLU A 102 19.81 16.87 -0.35
N LYS A 103 21.13 16.75 -0.14
CA LYS A 103 22.15 17.06 -1.16
C LYS A 103 22.26 15.96 -2.22
N GLU A 104 21.90 14.73 -1.88
CA GLU A 104 21.87 13.59 -2.79
C GLU A 104 20.57 13.53 -3.61
N CYS A 105 19.49 14.13 -3.09
CA CYS A 105 18.19 14.13 -3.73
C CYS A 105 18.24 14.79 -5.11
N LYS A 106 17.72 14.07 -6.11
CA LYS A 106 17.54 14.58 -7.46
C LYS A 106 16.59 15.78 -7.43
N ALA A 107 16.95 16.85 -8.15
CA ALA A 107 16.01 17.92 -8.44
C ALA A 107 14.92 17.42 -9.40
N VAL A 108 13.66 17.68 -9.04
CA VAL A 108 12.49 17.19 -9.79
C VAL A 108 11.51 18.35 -10.01
N GLU A 109 11.05 18.50 -11.23
CA GLU A 109 10.00 19.45 -11.60
C GLU A 109 8.62 18.89 -11.26
N LYS A 110 7.83 19.62 -10.46
CA LYS A 110 6.56 19.14 -9.89
C LYS A 110 5.30 19.55 -10.66
N GLU A 111 5.44 20.17 -11.82
CA GLU A 111 4.33 20.87 -12.51
C GLU A 111 3.60 20.05 -13.59
N LYS A 112 3.85 18.73 -13.67
CA LYS A 112 3.18 17.88 -14.67
C LYS A 112 2.00 17.15 -14.07
N GLU A 113 0.88 17.13 -14.78
CA GLU A 113 -0.25 16.24 -14.50
C GLU A 113 -0.20 15.03 -15.44
N PHE A 114 0.08 13.85 -14.88
CA PHE A 114 0.09 12.58 -15.62
C PHE A 114 -1.23 11.82 -15.47
N TYR A 115 -1.89 11.95 -14.32
CA TYR A 115 -3.15 11.32 -13.97
C TYR A 115 -4.14 12.37 -13.45
N HIS A 116 -5.24 12.58 -14.15
CA HIS A 116 -6.25 13.55 -13.78
C HIS A 116 -7.31 12.94 -12.86
N PHE A 117 -7.70 13.70 -11.84
CA PHE A 117 -8.75 13.30 -10.91
C PHE A 117 -10.06 12.96 -11.66
N ARG A 118 -10.61 11.79 -11.38
CA ARG A 118 -11.82 11.28 -12.03
C ARG A 118 -13.03 11.30 -11.10
N HIS A 119 -12.87 10.76 -9.89
CA HIS A 119 -13.94 10.59 -8.92
C HIS A 119 -13.38 10.30 -7.53
N ASN A 120 -14.13 10.70 -6.50
CA ASN A 120 -13.90 10.32 -5.12
C ASN A 120 -15.16 9.62 -4.58
N THR A 121 -15.00 8.37 -4.13
CA THR A 121 -16.10 7.57 -3.56
C THR A 121 -15.98 7.54 -2.03
N ARG A 122 -16.87 8.23 -1.30
CA ARG A 122 -16.83 8.35 0.17
C ARG A 122 -17.43 7.16 0.91
N SER A 123 -18.31 6.40 0.25
CA SER A 123 -18.88 5.17 0.81
C SER A 123 -17.88 4.00 0.84
N VAL A 124 -16.75 4.14 0.15
CA VAL A 124 -15.72 3.11 0.01
C VAL A 124 -14.47 3.62 0.69
N LYS A 125 -14.15 3.11 1.88
CA LYS A 125 -13.02 3.58 2.68
C LYS A 125 -12.17 2.43 3.19
N SER A 126 -10.86 2.64 3.21
CA SER A 126 -9.93 1.67 3.75
C SER A 126 -9.79 1.80 5.27
N THR A 127 -9.46 0.70 5.93
CA THR A 127 -9.00 0.72 7.33
C THR A 127 -7.52 0.40 7.34
N ILE A 128 -6.76 1.09 8.19
CA ILE A 128 -5.35 0.76 8.46
C ILE A 128 -5.28 0.33 9.91
N VAL A 129 -4.54 -0.75 10.16
CA VAL A 129 -4.35 -1.33 11.49
C VAL A 129 -2.89 -1.30 11.93
N HIS A 130 -1.96 -1.07 11.00
CA HIS A 130 -0.54 -0.90 11.29
C HIS A 130 -0.05 0.43 10.75
N PHE A 131 0.69 1.19 11.55
CA PHE A 131 1.24 2.47 11.11
C PHE A 131 2.33 2.34 10.02
N GLN A 132 2.86 1.14 9.75
CA GLN A 132 3.89 0.91 8.72
C GLN A 132 3.40 0.33 7.38
N LEU A 133 2.45 -0.59 7.40
CA LEU A 133 2.11 -1.42 6.23
C LEU A 133 1.01 -0.77 5.38
N ARG A 134 1.22 -0.67 4.05
CA ARG A 134 0.34 0.09 3.11
C ARG A 134 -0.03 -0.66 1.82
N ASN A 135 -0.07 -1.99 1.85
CA ASN A 135 -0.48 -2.83 0.71
C ASN A 135 -1.95 -3.30 0.86
N LEU A 136 -2.89 -2.35 0.96
CA LEU A 136 -4.30 -2.62 1.27
C LEU A 136 -5.29 -2.21 0.17
N VAL A 137 -4.78 -1.82 -1.01
CA VAL A 137 -5.56 -1.46 -2.20
C VAL A 137 -4.97 -2.16 -3.40
N TRP A 138 -5.80 -2.80 -4.22
CA TRP A 138 -5.35 -3.55 -5.38
C TRP A 138 -6.35 -3.50 -6.54
N ALA A 139 -5.93 -2.97 -7.68
CA ALA A 139 -6.72 -2.97 -8.91
C ALA A 139 -6.36 -4.19 -9.78
N THR A 140 -7.37 -4.90 -10.25
CA THR A 140 -7.20 -5.99 -11.23
C THR A 140 -7.64 -5.59 -12.64
N SER A 141 -8.39 -4.49 -12.73
CA SER A 141 -8.73 -3.78 -13.94
C SER A 141 -9.01 -2.32 -13.56
N LYS A 142 -9.23 -1.44 -14.54
CA LYS A 142 -9.77 -0.09 -14.27
C LYS A 142 -11.22 -0.09 -13.75
N HIS A 143 -11.86 -1.26 -13.69
CA HIS A 143 -13.26 -1.46 -13.31
C HIS A 143 -13.42 -2.34 -12.07
N ASP A 144 -12.34 -2.91 -11.54
CA ASP A 144 -12.38 -3.87 -10.43
C ASP A 144 -11.22 -3.58 -9.46
N VAL A 145 -11.56 -3.05 -8.29
CA VAL A 145 -10.62 -2.64 -7.24
C VAL A 145 -10.98 -3.35 -5.95
N TYR A 146 -9.98 -3.85 -5.25
CA TYR A 146 -10.11 -4.53 -3.97
C TYR A 146 -9.45 -3.69 -2.89
N LEU A 147 -10.08 -3.59 -1.74
CA LEU A 147 -9.57 -2.83 -0.62
C LEU A 147 -9.93 -3.47 0.71
N MET A 148 -9.06 -3.30 1.70
CA MET A 148 -9.34 -3.74 3.06
C MET A 148 -10.23 -2.72 3.78
N HIS A 149 -11.32 -3.19 4.37
CA HIS A 149 -12.22 -2.43 5.24
C HIS A 149 -12.50 -3.24 6.51
N SER A 150 -12.01 -2.77 7.66
CA SER A 150 -12.08 -3.46 8.95
C SER A 150 -11.50 -4.89 8.88
N TYR A 151 -12.36 -5.92 8.89
CA TYR A 151 -11.97 -7.34 8.81
C TYR A 151 -12.34 -7.97 7.47
N SER A 152 -12.64 -7.13 6.47
CA SER A 152 -13.17 -7.57 5.20
C SER A 152 -12.34 -7.07 4.04
N VAL A 153 -12.22 -7.89 3.00
CA VAL A 153 -11.76 -7.43 1.69
C VAL A 153 -12.99 -7.15 0.85
N MET A 154 -13.17 -5.88 0.52
CA MET A 154 -14.25 -5.39 -0.32
C MET A 154 -13.77 -5.33 -1.76
N HIS A 155 -14.59 -5.81 -2.69
CA HIS A 155 -14.49 -5.48 -4.09
C HIS A 155 -15.37 -4.26 -4.37
N TRP A 156 -14.86 -3.33 -5.16
CA TRP A 156 -15.54 -2.16 -5.64
C TRP A 156 -15.38 -2.05 -7.15
N SER A 157 -16.50 -1.83 -7.84
CA SER A 157 -16.50 -1.58 -9.27
C SER A 157 -16.75 -0.09 -9.57
N PRO A 158 -15.74 0.69 -9.99
CA PRO A 158 -15.93 2.08 -10.42
C PRO A 158 -16.89 2.24 -11.60
N LEU A 159 -17.04 1.20 -12.43
CA LEU A 159 -17.95 1.22 -13.58
C LEU A 159 -19.42 1.17 -13.15
N THR A 160 -19.76 0.23 -12.26
CA THR A 160 -21.14 -0.01 -11.82
C THR A 160 -21.49 0.75 -10.54
N ARG A 161 -20.49 1.32 -9.85
CA ARG A 161 -20.57 1.97 -8.54
C ARG A 161 -21.22 1.05 -7.49
N LYS A 162 -20.87 -0.24 -7.54
CA LYS A 162 -21.31 -1.28 -6.60
C LYS A 162 -20.13 -1.90 -5.88
N GLY A 163 -20.32 -2.14 -4.59
CA GLY A 163 -19.38 -2.85 -3.74
C GLY A 163 -19.94 -4.20 -3.30
N THR A 164 -19.06 -5.19 -3.16
CA THR A 164 -19.40 -6.53 -2.67
C THR A 164 -18.32 -7.00 -1.71
N GLU A 165 -18.70 -7.57 -0.57
CA GLU A 165 -17.75 -8.22 0.34
C GLU A 165 -17.27 -9.54 -0.28
N VAL A 166 -15.96 -9.73 -0.37
CA VAL A 166 -15.34 -10.89 -1.04
C VAL A 166 -14.77 -11.87 -0.03
N LEU A 167 -14.21 -11.35 1.06
CA LEU A 167 -13.63 -12.13 2.14
C LEU A 167 -13.94 -11.42 3.45
N ASN A 168 -14.44 -12.15 4.44
CA ASN A 168 -14.65 -11.67 5.81
C ASN A 168 -13.89 -12.58 6.77
N VAL A 169 -13.01 -12.00 7.56
CA VAL A 169 -12.16 -12.71 8.53
C VAL A 169 -12.37 -12.21 9.97
N ALA A 170 -13.54 -11.61 10.25
CA ALA A 170 -13.92 -11.16 11.58
C ALA A 170 -14.20 -12.33 12.54
N GLY A 171 -14.66 -13.46 11.98
CA GLY A 171 -14.93 -14.71 12.69
C GLY A 171 -13.99 -15.84 12.27
N PRO A 172 -14.28 -17.08 12.70
CA PRO A 172 -13.48 -18.24 12.33
C PRO A 172 -13.42 -18.43 10.81
N VAL A 173 -12.22 -18.64 10.29
CA VAL A 173 -11.96 -18.86 8.87
C VAL A 173 -11.65 -20.34 8.65
N VAL A 174 -12.45 -21.01 7.83
CA VAL A 174 -12.25 -22.42 7.47
C VAL A 174 -12.22 -22.55 5.95
N PRO A 175 -11.34 -23.40 5.38
CA PRO A 175 -11.34 -23.66 3.95
C PRO A 175 -12.66 -24.32 3.52
N ALA A 176 -13.18 -23.90 2.37
CA ALA A 176 -14.33 -24.56 1.76
C ALA A 176 -13.88 -25.90 1.18
N LEU A 177 -14.44 -27.00 1.70
CA LEU A 177 -14.20 -28.34 1.17
C LEU A 177 -14.99 -28.51 -0.14
N GLU A 178 -14.39 -28.20 -1.29
CA GLU A 178 -14.98 -28.57 -2.58
C GLU A 178 -14.81 -30.09 -2.83
N GLY A 179 -15.83 -30.88 -2.53
CA GLY A 179 -16.10 -32.19 -3.15
C GLY A 179 -15.07 -33.31 -3.01
N GLN A 180 -13.92 -33.10 -2.37
CA GLN A 180 -12.91 -34.13 -2.11
C GLN A 180 -12.87 -34.46 -0.63
N ARG A 181 -12.84 -35.77 -0.32
CA ARG A 181 -12.53 -36.28 1.03
C ARG A 181 -11.26 -35.59 1.50
N ASN A 182 -11.35 -34.96 2.66
CA ASN A 182 -10.26 -34.28 3.35
C ASN A 182 -9.02 -35.21 3.35
N PRO A 183 -7.94 -34.92 2.58
CA PRO A 183 -6.73 -35.74 2.64
C PRO A 183 -6.02 -35.56 4.00
N TRP A 184 -6.38 -34.50 4.72
CA TRP A 184 -5.75 -34.06 5.95
C TRP A 184 -6.82 -33.80 7.02
N PRO A 185 -7.13 -34.77 7.90
CA PRO A 185 -8.17 -34.64 8.93
C PRO A 185 -7.88 -33.57 10.02
N TYR A 186 -6.86 -32.73 9.84
CA TYR A 186 -6.35 -31.76 10.82
C TYR A 186 -6.09 -30.35 10.25
N GLN A 187 -6.77 -29.91 9.18
CA GLN A 187 -6.76 -28.47 8.86
C GLN A 187 -7.54 -27.72 9.94
N HIS A 188 -6.82 -27.14 10.89
CA HIS A 188 -7.38 -26.27 11.90
C HIS A 188 -7.71 -24.94 11.21
N GLY A 189 -8.97 -24.53 11.26
CA GLY A 189 -9.35 -23.19 10.84
C GLY A 189 -8.60 -22.12 11.61
N LEU A 190 -8.56 -20.91 11.07
CA LEU A 190 -8.08 -19.76 11.82
C LEU A 190 -9.21 -19.20 12.67
N GLY A 191 -8.82 -18.52 13.76
CA GLY A 191 -9.74 -17.61 14.44
C GLY A 191 -9.99 -16.36 13.59
N ARG A 192 -10.34 -15.26 14.28
CA ARG A 192 -10.35 -13.93 13.69
C ARG A 192 -8.94 -13.56 13.21
N VAL A 193 -8.83 -13.03 11.98
CA VAL A 193 -7.56 -12.57 11.40
C VAL A 193 -7.60 -11.07 11.24
N GLN A 194 -6.60 -10.36 11.77
CA GLN A 194 -6.41 -8.94 11.48
C GLN A 194 -5.53 -8.82 10.24
N ILE A 195 -6.07 -8.29 9.13
CA ILE A 195 -5.35 -8.22 7.85
C ILE A 195 -4.28 -7.12 7.90
N SER A 196 -3.03 -7.50 7.65
CA SER A 196 -1.88 -6.59 7.55
C SER A 196 -1.52 -6.22 6.11
N THR A 197 -1.80 -7.10 5.16
CA THR A 197 -1.40 -6.95 3.76
C THR A 197 -2.29 -7.80 2.85
N MET A 198 -2.44 -7.41 1.58
CA MET A 198 -3.17 -8.20 0.59
C MET A 198 -2.60 -8.07 -0.83
N CYS A 199 -2.83 -9.10 -1.63
CA CYS A 199 -2.51 -9.13 -3.04
C CYS A 199 -3.67 -9.78 -3.82
N VAL A 200 -4.03 -9.21 -4.98
CA VAL A 200 -5.05 -9.78 -5.87
C VAL A 200 -4.50 -9.91 -7.28
N LYS A 201 -4.23 -11.13 -7.72
CA LYS A 201 -3.67 -11.36 -9.07
C LYS A 201 -4.09 -12.72 -9.58
N ARG A 202 -4.29 -12.83 -10.90
CA ARG A 202 -4.68 -14.09 -11.57
C ARG A 202 -5.87 -14.77 -10.87
N ASN A 203 -6.91 -14.01 -10.55
CA ASN A 203 -8.13 -14.51 -9.90
C ASN A 203 -7.91 -15.08 -8.48
N LEU A 204 -6.73 -14.89 -7.89
CA LEU A 204 -6.41 -15.27 -6.52
C LEU A 204 -6.27 -14.02 -5.65
N LEU A 205 -7.08 -13.94 -4.59
CA LEU A 205 -6.92 -13.00 -3.47
C LEU A 205 -6.15 -13.71 -2.36
N VAL A 206 -5.08 -13.09 -1.87
CA VAL A 206 -4.41 -13.53 -0.64
C VAL A 206 -4.31 -12.38 0.34
N ALA A 207 -4.70 -12.66 1.59
CA ALA A 207 -4.56 -11.75 2.72
C ALA A 207 -3.59 -12.36 3.75
N GLY A 208 -2.65 -11.54 4.22
CA GLY A 208 -1.76 -11.85 5.33
C GLY A 208 -2.27 -11.24 6.63
N GLY A 209 -2.01 -11.92 7.74
CA GLY A 209 -2.43 -11.50 9.07
C GLY A 209 -1.29 -11.06 9.99
N PHE A 210 -1.66 -10.38 11.08
CA PHE A 210 -0.74 -9.89 12.11
C PHE A 210 -0.07 -10.98 12.94
N GLN A 211 -0.67 -12.16 13.06
CA GLN A 211 -0.09 -13.28 13.81
C GLN A 211 0.46 -14.34 12.84
N GLY A 212 0.99 -13.92 11.69
CA GLY A 212 1.56 -14.84 10.72
C GLY A 212 0.54 -15.72 10.02
N GLU A 213 -0.71 -15.28 9.92
CA GLU A 213 -1.74 -15.98 9.16
C GLU A 213 -1.66 -15.68 7.67
N MET A 214 -2.12 -16.63 6.87
CA MET A 214 -2.36 -16.48 5.44
C MET A 214 -3.72 -17.04 5.08
N VAL A 215 -4.52 -16.28 4.34
CA VAL A 215 -5.85 -16.65 3.84
C VAL A 215 -5.88 -16.43 2.33
N CYS A 216 -6.17 -17.49 1.58
CA CYS A 216 -6.23 -17.49 0.12
C CYS A 216 -7.66 -17.78 -0.34
N LYS A 217 -8.15 -17.03 -1.32
CA LYS A 217 -9.46 -17.19 -1.92
C LYS A 217 -9.38 -17.04 -3.44
N ASN A 218 -9.86 -18.06 -4.16
CA ASN A 218 -10.15 -17.92 -5.59
C ASN A 218 -11.42 -17.09 -5.77
N LEU A 219 -11.35 -16.02 -6.58
CA LEU A 219 -12.43 -15.05 -6.72
C LEU A 219 -13.62 -15.58 -7.52
N ASP A 220 -13.39 -16.57 -8.38
CA ASP A 220 -14.41 -17.28 -9.16
C ASP A 220 -15.13 -18.38 -8.37
N ARG A 221 -14.71 -18.68 -7.13
CA ARG A 221 -15.28 -19.74 -6.30
C ARG A 221 -15.82 -19.22 -4.96
N PRO A 222 -16.88 -19.83 -4.42
CA PRO A 222 -17.37 -19.52 -3.08
C PRO A 222 -16.38 -20.00 -2.01
N GLY A 223 -16.37 -19.32 -0.86
CA GLY A 223 -15.55 -19.71 0.29
C GLY A 223 -14.05 -19.42 0.17
N VAL A 224 -13.31 -19.85 1.19
CA VAL A 224 -11.85 -19.71 1.29
C VAL A 224 -11.19 -20.95 0.69
N SER A 225 -10.19 -20.78 -0.17
CA SER A 225 -9.46 -21.90 -0.79
C SER A 225 -8.46 -22.53 0.17
N TYR A 226 -7.79 -21.70 0.98
CA TYR A 226 -6.77 -22.13 1.92
C TYR A 226 -6.65 -21.12 3.06
N CYS A 227 -6.42 -21.60 4.27
CA CYS A 227 -5.99 -20.74 5.36
C CYS A 227 -5.09 -21.52 6.32
N ALA A 228 -4.03 -20.86 6.81
CA ALA A 228 -3.13 -21.43 7.81
C ALA A 228 -2.32 -20.34 8.51
N LYS A 229 -1.83 -20.66 9.70
CA LYS A 229 -0.75 -19.92 10.35
C LYS A 229 0.57 -20.39 9.74
N ILE A 230 1.22 -19.54 8.95
CA ILE A 230 2.44 -19.88 8.18
C ILE A 230 3.73 -19.79 9.02
N THR A 231 3.61 -19.24 10.23
CA THR A 231 4.66 -19.14 11.24
C THR A 231 4.06 -19.04 12.64
N HIS A 232 4.71 -19.67 13.62
CA HIS A 232 4.26 -19.71 15.01
C HIS A 232 5.06 -18.81 15.94
N ASP A 233 5.90 -17.94 15.38
CA ASP A 233 6.61 -16.93 16.16
C ASP A 233 5.61 -15.96 16.81
N ASP A 234 6.01 -15.35 17.94
CA ASP A 234 5.17 -14.43 18.69
C ASP A 234 5.04 -13.07 17.96
N ASN A 235 6.05 -12.68 17.18
CA ASN A 235 6.07 -11.43 16.41
C ASN A 235 6.18 -11.69 14.90
N ALA A 236 5.18 -12.39 14.35
CA ALA A 236 5.25 -13.02 13.05
C ALA A 236 4.39 -12.36 11.96
N ILE A 237 4.13 -11.05 12.07
CA ILE A 237 3.30 -10.28 11.14
C ILE A 237 3.66 -10.63 9.69
N THR A 238 2.64 -10.87 8.87
CA THR A 238 2.83 -11.01 7.42
C THR A 238 2.86 -9.62 6.81
N ASN A 239 4.07 -9.09 6.59
CA ASN A 239 4.29 -7.69 6.21
C ASN A 239 3.93 -7.43 4.74
N ALA A 240 4.30 -8.34 3.84
CA ALA A 240 3.98 -8.24 2.41
C ALA A 240 3.68 -9.59 1.79
N ILE A 241 2.79 -9.59 0.81
CA ILE A 241 2.50 -10.74 -0.05
C ILE A 241 2.56 -10.28 -1.50
N ASP A 242 3.20 -11.09 -2.34
CA ASP A 242 3.18 -10.89 -3.78
C ASP A 242 2.90 -12.22 -4.52
N ILE A 243 2.24 -12.11 -5.67
CA ILE A 243 1.93 -13.22 -6.57
C ILE A 243 2.69 -12.99 -7.88
N TYR A 244 3.52 -13.94 -8.27
CA TYR A 244 4.37 -13.82 -9.45
C TYR A 244 4.41 -15.11 -10.27
N ASP A 245 4.81 -14.98 -11.53
CA ASP A 245 5.02 -16.12 -12.41
C ASP A 245 6.49 -16.53 -12.31
N ASN A 246 6.78 -17.77 -11.94
CA ASN A 246 8.14 -18.27 -11.99
C ASN A 246 8.65 -18.37 -13.44
N CYS A 247 9.95 -18.55 -13.64
CA CYS A 247 10.58 -18.74 -14.96
C CYS A 247 9.99 -19.92 -15.77
N SER A 248 9.33 -20.88 -15.10
CA SER A 248 8.62 -22.00 -15.73
C SER A 248 7.16 -21.67 -16.13
N GLY A 249 6.67 -20.46 -15.85
CA GLY A 249 5.28 -20.04 -16.02
C GLY A 249 4.34 -20.46 -14.89
N ALA A 250 4.86 -21.16 -13.87
CA ALA A 250 4.05 -21.59 -12.73
C ALA A 250 3.79 -20.42 -11.78
N VAL A 251 2.56 -20.30 -11.27
CA VAL A 251 2.18 -19.21 -10.36
C VAL A 251 2.72 -19.51 -8.96
N ARG A 252 3.40 -18.53 -8.37
CA ARG A 252 3.99 -18.60 -7.05
C ARG A 252 3.51 -17.46 -6.19
N LEU A 253 3.52 -17.70 -4.89
CA LEU A 253 3.25 -16.69 -3.89
C LEU A 253 4.49 -16.53 -3.02
N MET A 254 4.86 -15.29 -2.72
CA MET A 254 5.92 -14.95 -1.80
C MET A 254 5.33 -14.19 -0.61
N SER A 255 5.62 -14.64 0.61
CA SER A 255 5.31 -13.91 1.83
C SER A 255 6.59 -13.37 2.48
N SER A 256 6.56 -12.10 2.84
CA SER A 256 7.56 -11.45 3.72
C SER A 256 7.00 -11.40 5.11
N ASN A 257 7.74 -11.92 6.09
CA ASN A 257 7.28 -11.99 7.46
C ASN A 257 8.28 -11.32 8.40
N ASN A 258 7.73 -10.85 9.51
CA ASN A 258 8.46 -10.19 10.56
C ASN A 258 9.40 -11.13 11.34
N ASP A 259 9.18 -12.45 11.23
CA ASP A 259 10.06 -13.49 11.78
C ASP A 259 11.37 -13.69 11.00
N SER A 260 11.75 -12.71 10.18
CA SER A 260 12.96 -12.70 9.35
C SER A 260 13.00 -13.79 8.26
N VAL A 261 11.85 -14.39 7.93
CA VAL A 261 11.77 -15.46 6.92
C VAL A 261 10.87 -15.04 5.76
N VAL A 262 11.40 -15.17 4.55
CA VAL A 262 10.61 -15.12 3.31
C VAL A 262 10.19 -16.54 2.93
N ARG A 263 8.91 -16.75 2.65
CA ARG A 263 8.38 -18.07 2.26
C ARG A 263 7.86 -18.01 0.83
N VAL A 264 8.14 -19.05 0.06
CA VAL A 264 7.61 -19.23 -1.29
C VAL A 264 6.65 -20.40 -1.30
N PHE A 265 5.46 -20.19 -1.85
CA PHE A 265 4.41 -21.20 -1.96
C PHE A 265 4.08 -21.49 -3.42
N ASP A 266 3.66 -22.73 -3.67
CA ASP A 266 2.98 -23.10 -4.91
C ASP A 266 1.51 -22.66 -4.84
N CYS A 267 1.01 -21.93 -5.84
CA CYS A 267 -0.38 -21.42 -5.81
C CYS A 267 -1.43 -22.46 -6.19
N GLU A 268 -1.06 -23.63 -6.75
CA GLU A 268 -2.03 -24.67 -7.09
C GLU A 268 -2.46 -25.46 -5.85
N ASN A 269 -1.53 -25.71 -4.92
CA ASN A 269 -1.77 -26.54 -3.74
C ASN A 269 -1.39 -25.87 -2.40
N PHE A 270 -0.90 -24.63 -2.41
CA PHE A 270 -0.49 -23.86 -1.22
C PHE A 270 0.59 -24.54 -0.37
N SER A 271 1.39 -25.43 -0.96
CA SER A 271 2.54 -26.03 -0.28
C SER A 271 3.71 -25.05 -0.21
N VAL A 272 4.44 -25.07 0.90
CA VAL A 272 5.68 -24.28 1.04
C VAL A 272 6.77 -24.96 0.22
N LEU A 273 7.30 -24.25 -0.77
CA LEU A 273 8.40 -24.68 -1.63
C LEU A 273 9.76 -24.32 -1.02
N SER A 274 9.91 -23.08 -0.56
CA SER A 274 11.19 -22.55 -0.07
C SER A 274 11.00 -21.64 1.16
N ARG A 275 12.04 -21.59 1.99
CA ARG A 275 12.17 -20.65 3.11
C ARG A 275 13.55 -20.00 3.04
N PHE A 276 13.58 -18.67 2.99
CA PHE A 276 14.81 -17.89 2.95
C PHE A 276 14.93 -17.11 4.25
N TYR A 277 16.05 -17.28 4.93
CA TYR A 277 16.31 -16.69 6.24
C TYR A 277 17.18 -15.45 6.08
N PHE A 278 16.75 -14.35 6.67
CA PHE A 278 17.45 -13.07 6.68
C PHE A 278 17.82 -12.68 8.11
N PRO A 279 18.79 -11.77 8.32
CA PRO A 279 19.25 -11.41 9.66
C PRO A 279 18.31 -10.43 10.39
N TRP A 280 17.21 -10.03 9.77
CA TRP A 280 16.27 -9.03 10.28
C TRP A 280 14.86 -9.26 9.71
N ALA A 281 13.85 -8.68 10.35
CA ALA A 281 12.44 -8.75 9.96
C ALA A 281 12.22 -8.22 8.55
N VAL A 282 11.60 -9.01 7.68
CA VAL A 282 11.43 -8.65 6.26
C VAL A 282 10.11 -7.89 6.10
N ASN A 283 10.20 -6.62 5.72
CA ASN A 283 9.05 -5.74 5.55
C ASN A 283 8.44 -5.84 4.14
N HIS A 284 9.27 -6.04 3.12
CA HIS A 284 8.78 -6.16 1.74
C HIS A 284 9.72 -6.96 0.85
N THR A 285 9.14 -7.68 -0.11
CA THR A 285 9.86 -8.31 -1.21
C THR A 285 9.25 -7.96 -2.56
N SER A 286 10.08 -7.93 -3.59
CA SER A 286 9.61 -7.77 -4.98
C SER A 286 10.48 -8.61 -5.92
N VAL A 287 9.83 -9.55 -6.63
CA VAL A 287 10.50 -10.45 -7.57
C VAL A 287 10.72 -9.74 -8.91
N SER A 288 11.88 -9.94 -9.52
CA SER A 288 12.22 -9.35 -10.81
C SER A 288 11.28 -9.84 -11.92
N PRO A 289 11.06 -9.07 -12.99
CA PRO A 289 10.20 -9.49 -14.10
C PRO A 289 10.64 -10.78 -14.81
N ASP A 290 11.93 -11.12 -14.75
CA ASP A 290 12.48 -12.38 -15.27
C ASP A 290 12.51 -13.52 -14.24
N SER A 291 12.01 -13.26 -13.03
CA SER A 291 11.87 -14.21 -11.91
C SER A 291 13.16 -14.89 -11.51
N LYS A 292 14.28 -14.17 -11.63
CA LYS A 292 15.60 -14.66 -11.21
C LYS A 292 16.05 -14.04 -9.91
N THR A 293 15.77 -12.76 -9.69
CA THR A 293 16.20 -12.05 -8.49
C THR A 293 15.00 -11.53 -7.69
N VAL A 294 15.24 -11.25 -6.42
CA VAL A 294 14.26 -10.67 -5.52
C VAL A 294 14.92 -9.57 -4.71
N ILE A 295 14.25 -8.43 -4.62
CA ILE A 295 14.61 -7.35 -3.70
C ILE A 295 14.04 -7.74 -2.35
N VAL A 296 14.86 -7.68 -1.31
CA VAL A 296 14.48 -7.96 0.07
C VAL A 296 14.82 -6.74 0.90
N VAL A 297 13.82 -6.18 1.57
CA VAL A 297 13.95 -4.99 2.41
C VAL A 297 13.23 -5.18 3.73
N GLY A 298 13.71 -4.53 4.80
CA GLY A 298 13.19 -4.74 6.14
C GLY A 298 13.84 -3.88 7.19
N ASP A 299 14.01 -4.44 8.39
CA ASP A 299 14.55 -3.77 9.58
C ASP A 299 16.08 -3.60 9.52
N ASN A 300 16.54 -3.03 8.42
CA ASN A 300 17.92 -2.67 8.17
C ASN A 300 17.99 -1.51 7.18
N ALA A 301 19.02 -0.67 7.34
CA ALA A 301 19.33 0.40 6.41
C ALA A 301 19.73 -0.15 5.03
N ASP A 302 20.45 -1.27 5.00
CA ASP A 302 20.84 -1.92 3.77
C ASP A 302 19.70 -2.81 3.24
N GLY A 303 19.32 -2.60 1.98
CA GLY A 303 18.51 -3.56 1.24
C GLY A 303 19.37 -4.72 0.71
N LEU A 304 18.73 -5.80 0.28
CA LEU A 304 19.41 -6.93 -0.35
C LEU A 304 18.81 -7.23 -1.72
N LEU A 305 19.68 -7.60 -2.66
CA LEU A 305 19.28 -8.30 -3.87
C LEU A 305 19.69 -9.76 -3.71
N ALA A 306 18.75 -10.68 -3.83
CA ALA A 306 18.98 -12.11 -3.65
C ALA A 306 18.50 -12.91 -4.87
N ASP A 307 19.03 -14.13 -5.01
CA ASP A 307 18.54 -15.10 -5.97
C ASP A 307 17.16 -15.61 -5.52
N SER A 308 16.17 -15.55 -6.41
CA SER A 308 14.77 -15.85 -6.08
C SER A 308 14.48 -17.33 -5.82
N GLN A 309 15.37 -18.25 -6.24
CA GLN A 309 15.18 -19.69 -6.07
C GLN A 309 15.85 -20.22 -4.80
N SER A 310 17.05 -19.71 -4.50
CA SER A 310 17.89 -20.15 -3.38
C SER A 310 17.85 -19.21 -2.17
N GLY A 311 17.42 -17.96 -2.35
CA GLY A 311 17.49 -16.92 -1.32
C GLY A 311 18.90 -16.41 -1.05
N LYS A 312 19.91 -16.85 -1.84
CA LYS A 312 21.29 -16.44 -1.65
C LYS A 312 21.45 -14.97 -2.02
N VAL A 313 22.03 -14.18 -1.11
CA VAL A 313 22.34 -12.77 -1.35
C VAL A 313 23.35 -12.64 -2.50
N ILE A 314 23.00 -11.83 -3.49
CA ILE A 314 23.80 -11.47 -4.66
C ILE A 314 24.52 -10.15 -4.40
N ALA A 315 23.82 -9.16 -3.84
CA ALA A 315 24.36 -7.83 -3.57
C ALA A 315 23.65 -7.16 -2.38
N THR A 316 24.34 -6.17 -1.80
CA THR A 316 23.81 -5.30 -0.74
C THR A 316 23.57 -3.91 -1.33
N LEU A 317 22.39 -3.37 -1.07
CA LEU A 317 21.92 -2.06 -1.55
C LEU A 317 22.17 -1.02 -0.46
N ARG A 318 23.32 -0.35 -0.54
CA ARG A 318 23.79 0.61 0.48
C ARG A 318 23.40 2.04 0.14
N GLY A 319 22.94 2.80 1.13
CA GLY A 319 22.75 4.25 1.02
C GLY A 319 21.56 4.79 1.80
N HIS A 320 20.49 3.99 1.96
CA HIS A 320 19.41 4.37 2.86
C HIS A 320 19.91 4.50 4.30
N LEU A 321 19.27 5.36 5.10
CA LEU A 321 19.69 5.66 6.47
C LEU A 321 18.79 5.06 7.55
N ASP A 322 17.68 4.44 7.17
CA ASP A 322 16.70 3.85 8.09
C ASP A 322 16.03 2.61 7.43
N TYR A 323 14.97 2.06 8.00
CA TYR A 323 14.34 0.82 7.55
C TYR A 323 13.52 1.01 6.28
N SER A 324 13.56 0.00 5.42
CA SER A 324 12.88 0.01 4.12
C SER A 324 11.56 -0.77 4.19
N PHE A 325 10.50 -0.24 3.58
CA PHE A 325 9.13 -0.78 3.67
C PHE A 325 8.47 -1.04 2.32
N ALA A 326 9.08 -0.59 1.23
CA ALA A 326 8.54 -0.78 -0.11
C ALA A 326 9.66 -1.09 -1.10
N SER A 327 9.35 -1.92 -2.08
CA SER A 327 10.20 -2.17 -3.22
C SER A 327 9.37 -2.51 -4.45
N ALA A 328 9.85 -2.13 -5.63
CA ALA A 328 9.19 -2.48 -6.89
C ALA A 328 10.19 -2.50 -8.06
N TRP A 329 9.96 -3.41 -9.00
CA TRP A 329 10.69 -3.45 -10.26
C TRP A 329 10.00 -2.63 -11.34
N HIS A 330 10.80 -1.91 -12.13
CA HIS A 330 10.36 -1.49 -13.45
C HIS A 330 10.16 -2.73 -14.34
N PRO A 331 9.12 -2.79 -15.19
CA PRO A 331 8.79 -4.00 -15.96
C PRO A 331 9.87 -4.44 -16.95
N ASP A 332 10.82 -3.58 -17.31
CA ASP A 332 11.98 -3.97 -18.14
C ASP A 332 13.11 -4.70 -17.38
N GLY A 333 13.02 -4.79 -16.04
CA GLY A 333 14.00 -5.45 -15.17
C GLY A 333 15.35 -4.76 -15.03
N ARG A 334 15.52 -3.54 -15.57
CA ARG A 334 16.78 -2.79 -15.52
C ARG A 334 16.85 -1.90 -14.30
N VAL A 335 15.74 -1.28 -13.93
CA VAL A 335 15.63 -0.39 -12.79
C VAL A 335 14.70 -0.98 -11.75
N PHE A 336 15.04 -0.79 -10.48
CA PHE A 336 14.10 -1.01 -9.38
C PHE A 336 14.22 0.09 -8.34
N ALA A 337 13.23 0.14 -7.46
CA ALA A 337 13.09 1.18 -6.46
C ALA A 337 12.95 0.58 -5.06
N THR A 338 13.47 1.28 -4.06
CA THR A 338 13.30 0.97 -2.63
C THR A 338 12.81 2.22 -1.90
N GLY A 339 11.79 2.07 -1.05
CA GLY A 339 11.17 3.14 -0.28
C GLY A 339 11.45 2.98 1.21
N ASN A 340 11.78 4.08 1.87
CA ASN A 340 12.43 4.04 3.18
C ASN A 340 11.87 5.03 4.19
N GLN A 341 12.11 4.73 5.47
CA GLN A 341 11.80 5.57 6.61
C GLN A 341 12.58 6.90 6.62
N ASP A 342 13.73 6.96 5.95
CA ASP A 342 14.54 8.16 5.73
C ASP A 342 13.89 9.21 4.81
N THR A 343 12.62 9.03 4.44
CA THR A 343 11.79 9.88 3.58
C THR A 343 12.18 9.87 2.10
N THR A 344 13.06 8.94 1.68
CA THR A 344 13.51 8.83 0.31
C THR A 344 13.08 7.54 -0.37
N CYS A 345 13.03 7.60 -1.70
CA CYS A 345 12.96 6.46 -2.59
C CYS A 345 14.27 6.42 -3.39
N ARG A 346 15.04 5.33 -3.28
CA ARG A 346 16.25 5.13 -4.09
C ARG A 346 15.94 4.30 -5.32
N LEU A 347 16.45 4.73 -6.46
CA LEU A 347 16.41 4.00 -7.72
C LEU A 347 17.75 3.30 -7.94
N TRP A 348 17.71 2.08 -8.46
CA TRP A 348 18.89 1.23 -8.62
C TRP A 348 18.94 0.71 -10.05
N ASP A 349 20.12 0.78 -10.69
CA ASP A 349 20.37 0.04 -11.93
C ASP A 349 20.85 -1.36 -11.57
N ASN A 350 20.07 -2.38 -11.93
CA ASN A 350 20.36 -3.78 -11.66
C ASN A 350 21.72 -4.24 -12.25
N ARG A 351 22.24 -3.52 -13.26
CA ARG A 351 23.54 -3.80 -13.88
C ARG A 351 24.70 -3.18 -13.10
N TYR A 352 24.44 -2.18 -12.25
CA TYR A 352 25.43 -1.36 -11.54
C TYR A 352 24.96 -1.04 -10.11
N LEU A 353 25.10 -2.02 -9.21
CA LEU A 353 24.62 -1.93 -7.82
C LEU A 353 25.60 -1.23 -6.84
N GLY A 354 26.66 -0.60 -7.36
CA GLY A 354 27.64 0.09 -6.52
C GLY A 354 27.12 1.37 -5.86
N SER A 355 26.09 1.98 -6.45
CA SER A 355 25.42 3.18 -5.95
C SER A 355 24.00 3.27 -6.53
N SER A 356 23.11 4.01 -5.89
CA SER A 356 21.80 4.32 -6.49
C SER A 356 21.94 5.22 -7.73
N LEU A 357 21.09 4.98 -8.72
CA LEU A 357 20.94 5.79 -9.94
C LEU A 357 20.44 7.21 -9.61
N ALA A 358 19.47 7.30 -8.69
CA ALA A 358 18.90 8.56 -8.22
C ALA A 358 18.25 8.37 -6.84
N VAL A 359 18.09 9.47 -6.12
CA VAL A 359 17.36 9.54 -4.85
C VAL A 359 16.21 10.52 -5.03
N LEU A 360 14.98 10.05 -4.85
CA LEU A 360 13.76 10.84 -4.95
C LEU A 360 13.26 11.14 -3.53
N LYS A 361 12.95 12.40 -3.24
CA LYS A 361 12.50 12.84 -1.93
C LYS A 361 10.98 12.83 -1.81
N GLY A 362 10.47 12.31 -0.70
CA GLY A 362 9.10 12.55 -0.26
C GLY A 362 8.88 14.00 0.21
N ARG A 363 7.66 14.31 0.60
CA ARG A 363 7.23 15.65 1.01
C ARG A 363 7.14 15.81 2.52
N ILE A 364 6.59 14.82 3.23
CA ILE A 364 6.32 14.87 4.67
C ILE A 364 6.88 13.68 5.43
N GLY A 365 7.07 12.52 4.82
CA GLY A 365 7.52 11.32 5.52
C GLY A 365 7.96 10.13 4.67
N ALA A 366 7.97 8.96 5.32
CA ALA A 366 8.51 7.70 4.81
C ALA A 366 7.85 7.21 3.53
N ILE A 367 8.61 6.57 2.63
CA ILE A 367 8.03 5.98 1.41
C ILE A 367 7.56 4.55 1.70
N ARG A 368 6.24 4.32 1.68
CA ARG A 368 5.60 3.08 2.17
C ARG A 368 4.93 2.24 1.09
N SER A 369 4.77 2.77 -0.10
CA SER A 369 4.32 2.00 -1.26
C SER A 369 5.01 2.51 -2.52
N ILE A 370 5.44 1.60 -3.39
CA ILE A 370 5.99 1.92 -4.70
C ILE A 370 5.40 0.96 -5.71
N ARG A 371 4.97 1.46 -6.87
CA ARG A 371 4.52 0.64 -8.00
C ARG A 371 4.96 1.24 -9.32
N PHE A 372 5.30 0.40 -10.28
CA PHE A 372 5.42 0.80 -11.67
C PHE A 372 4.12 0.48 -12.42
N THR A 373 3.79 1.34 -13.38
CA THR A 373 2.81 1.02 -14.43
C THR A 373 3.29 -0.16 -15.26
N ALA A 374 2.36 -0.95 -15.81
CA ALA A 374 2.68 -2.15 -16.57
C ALA A 374 3.40 -1.83 -17.90
N ASP A 375 3.13 -0.66 -18.50
CA ASP A 375 3.85 -0.15 -19.66
C ASP A 375 5.22 0.48 -19.32
N GLY A 376 5.54 0.56 -18.02
CA GLY A 376 6.76 1.12 -17.48
C GLY A 376 6.86 2.63 -17.59
N ARG A 377 5.84 3.37 -18.06
CA ARG A 377 5.97 4.81 -18.30
C ARG A 377 6.05 5.64 -17.02
N PHE A 378 5.36 5.19 -15.99
CA PHE A 378 5.25 5.90 -14.72
C PHE A 378 5.58 5.00 -13.52
N MET A 379 6.14 5.62 -12.50
CA MET A 379 6.30 5.05 -11.16
C MET A 379 5.49 5.88 -10.18
N VAL A 380 4.72 5.25 -9.30
CA VAL A 380 4.10 5.92 -8.15
C VAL A 380 4.87 5.57 -6.89
N MET A 381 5.06 6.55 -6.00
CA MET A 381 5.42 6.30 -4.62
C MET A 381 4.44 7.03 -3.69
N ALA A 382 4.09 6.39 -2.58
CA ALA A 382 3.16 6.95 -1.60
C ALA A 382 3.81 7.05 -0.22
N GLU A 383 3.54 8.17 0.43
CA GLU A 383 3.92 8.45 1.81
C GLU A 383 2.90 7.83 2.78
N PRO A 384 3.12 7.84 4.11
CA PRO A 384 2.19 7.22 5.04
C PRO A 384 0.86 8.00 5.09
N ALA A 385 0.93 9.31 4.79
CA ALA A 385 -0.18 10.23 4.73
C ALA A 385 0.06 11.32 3.67
N ASP A 386 -1.04 11.92 3.25
CA ASP A 386 -1.14 13.20 2.54
C ASP A 386 -0.59 13.30 1.11
N PHE A 387 0.45 12.56 0.76
CA PHE A 387 1.15 12.74 -0.51
C PHE A 387 1.35 11.44 -1.27
N VAL A 388 1.01 11.49 -2.56
CA VAL A 388 1.33 10.47 -3.55
C VAL A 388 2.03 11.13 -4.72
N HIS A 389 3.13 10.55 -5.18
CA HIS A 389 3.97 11.13 -6.23
C HIS A 389 4.00 10.21 -7.44
N VAL A 390 3.76 10.74 -8.64
CA VAL A 390 3.86 9.99 -9.90
C VAL A 390 5.02 10.54 -10.73
N PHE A 391 6.03 9.74 -10.99
CA PHE A 391 7.23 10.11 -11.74
C PHE A 391 7.22 9.55 -13.16
N ASP A 392 7.71 10.34 -14.11
CA ASP A 392 7.95 9.88 -15.49
C ASP A 392 9.29 9.17 -15.62
N THR A 393 9.25 7.86 -15.88
CA THR A 393 10.45 7.02 -15.99
C THR A 393 11.26 7.33 -17.25
N LYS A 394 10.62 7.81 -18.33
CA LYS A 394 11.29 8.09 -19.61
C LYS A 394 12.02 9.43 -19.62
N GLN A 395 11.69 10.30 -18.67
CA GLN A 395 12.38 11.57 -18.47
C GLN A 395 13.29 11.50 -17.24
N ASP A 396 13.94 10.35 -17.06
CA ASP A 396 14.94 10.11 -16.00
C ASP A 396 14.43 10.45 -14.60
N TYR A 397 13.12 10.25 -14.35
CA TYR A 397 12.44 10.58 -13.10
C TYR A 397 12.54 12.07 -12.71
N GLY A 398 12.85 12.95 -13.68
CA GLY A 398 13.02 14.39 -13.47
C GLY A 398 11.71 15.19 -13.41
N HIS A 399 10.58 14.59 -13.78
CA HIS A 399 9.26 15.20 -13.63
C HIS A 399 8.36 14.37 -12.74
N CYS A 400 7.64 15.05 -11.85
CA CYS A 400 6.73 14.47 -10.88
C CYS A 400 5.38 15.18 -10.91
N GLN A 401 4.32 14.41 -10.74
CA GLN A 401 3.02 14.88 -10.30
C GLN A 401 2.88 14.62 -8.80
N GLU A 402 2.70 15.67 -8.00
CA GLU A 402 2.37 15.53 -6.57
C GLU A 402 0.84 15.57 -6.41
N ILE A 403 0.26 14.48 -5.92
CA ILE A 403 -1.16 14.39 -5.53
C ILE A 403 -1.22 14.74 -4.04
N ASP A 404 -1.75 15.92 -3.77
CA ASP A 404 -1.88 16.53 -2.45
C ASP A 404 -3.29 16.28 -1.87
N LEU A 405 -3.37 15.37 -0.90
CA LEU A 405 -4.58 14.92 -0.19
C LEU A 405 -4.38 15.00 1.34
N PHE A 406 -5.42 14.76 2.12
CA PHE A 406 -5.36 14.70 3.59
C PHE A 406 -5.79 13.33 4.11
N GLY A 407 -5.04 12.79 5.06
CA GLY A 407 -5.31 11.52 5.71
C GLY A 407 -4.28 10.44 5.36
N GLU A 408 -4.37 9.28 6.01
CA GLU A 408 -3.43 8.19 5.77
C GLU A 408 -3.68 7.51 4.42
N VAL A 409 -2.61 7.16 3.71
CA VAL A 409 -2.68 6.48 2.42
C VAL A 409 -2.63 4.98 2.64
N ALA A 410 -3.76 4.28 2.66
CA ALA A 410 -3.84 2.84 2.91
C ALA A 410 -3.17 1.98 1.83
N GLY A 411 -3.09 2.52 0.61
CA GLY A 411 -2.39 1.89 -0.50
C GLY A 411 -2.68 2.58 -1.82
N VAL A 412 -1.83 2.31 -2.80
CA VAL A 412 -1.95 2.81 -4.18
C VAL A 412 -1.88 1.65 -5.16
N SER A 413 -2.65 1.74 -6.24
CA SER A 413 -2.66 0.70 -7.27
C SER A 413 -2.96 1.27 -8.64
N PHE A 414 -2.11 0.97 -9.62
CA PHE A 414 -2.44 1.16 -11.03
C PHE A 414 -3.32 0.00 -11.50
N SER A 415 -4.27 0.29 -12.39
CA SER A 415 -4.89 -0.76 -13.19
C SER A 415 -3.85 -1.42 -14.09
N PRO A 416 -3.95 -2.73 -14.39
CA PRO A 416 -2.96 -3.41 -15.24
C PRO A 416 -2.85 -2.87 -16.67
N ASP A 417 -3.86 -2.18 -17.18
CA ASP A 417 -3.82 -1.46 -18.47
C ASP A 417 -3.09 -0.10 -18.39
N SER A 418 -2.63 0.30 -17.19
CA SER A 418 -1.95 1.58 -16.92
C SER A 418 -2.80 2.82 -17.21
N GLU A 419 -4.12 2.69 -17.23
CA GLU A 419 -5.06 3.79 -17.53
C GLU A 419 -5.65 4.45 -16.28
N SER A 420 -5.69 3.75 -15.15
CA SER A 420 -6.26 4.27 -13.91
C SER A 420 -5.29 4.11 -12.74
N LEU A 421 -5.31 5.09 -11.84
CA LEU A 421 -4.63 5.05 -10.55
C LEU A 421 -5.69 5.18 -9.45
N PHE A 422 -5.60 4.27 -8.47
CA PHE A 422 -6.45 4.27 -7.29
C PHE A 422 -5.62 4.58 -6.05
N VAL A 423 -6.15 5.45 -5.18
CA VAL A 423 -5.55 5.80 -3.89
C VAL A 423 -6.60 5.59 -2.80
N GLY A 424 -6.35 4.66 -1.89
CA GLY A 424 -7.20 4.46 -0.72
C GLY A 424 -6.78 5.40 0.40
N VAL A 425 -7.71 6.22 0.88
CA VAL A 425 -7.50 7.13 2.00
C VAL A 425 -8.20 6.54 3.22
N ALA A 426 -7.43 6.29 4.28
CA ALA A 426 -7.94 5.94 5.59
C ALA A 426 -7.94 7.20 6.45
N ASP A 427 -9.14 7.66 6.75
CA ASP A 427 -9.38 8.82 7.61
C ASP A 427 -10.77 8.66 8.24
N ARG A 428 -10.91 9.08 9.49
CA ARG A 428 -12.15 8.94 10.26
C ARG A 428 -13.31 9.67 9.58
N THR A 429 -13.03 10.85 9.04
CA THR A 429 -14.01 11.74 8.43
C THR A 429 -13.99 11.61 6.92
N TYR A 430 -12.85 11.81 6.28
CA TYR A 430 -12.64 11.91 4.83
C TYR A 430 -12.12 10.63 4.16
N GLY A 431 -12.15 9.50 4.87
CA GLY A 431 -11.77 8.20 4.34
C GLY A 431 -12.57 7.86 3.08
N SER A 432 -11.87 7.41 2.05
CA SER A 432 -12.43 7.29 0.71
C SER A 432 -11.54 6.53 -0.28
N LEU A 433 -12.06 6.30 -1.49
CA LEU A 433 -11.30 5.79 -2.63
C LEU A 433 -11.26 6.86 -3.73
N LEU A 434 -10.06 7.39 -3.99
CA LEU A 434 -9.79 8.32 -5.07
C LEU A 434 -9.44 7.55 -6.35
N GLU A 435 -10.05 7.97 -7.46
CA GLU A 435 -9.87 7.43 -8.80
C GLU A 435 -9.27 8.52 -9.69
N PHE A 436 -8.19 8.20 -10.40
CA PHE A 436 -7.55 9.07 -11.38
C PHE A 436 -7.40 8.34 -12.71
N ASN A 437 -7.50 9.08 -13.81
CA ASN A 437 -7.30 8.55 -15.16
C ASN A 437 -6.06 9.15 -15.79
N ARG A 438 -5.31 8.33 -16.53
CA ARG A 438 -4.14 8.77 -17.26
C ARG A 438 -4.49 9.88 -18.26
N GLY A 439 -3.71 10.96 -18.23
CA GLY A 439 -3.71 11.99 -19.24
C GLY A 439 -3.01 11.49 -20.49
N HIS A 440 -3.69 11.58 -21.63
CA HIS A 440 -3.10 11.31 -22.94
C HIS A 440 -2.81 12.64 -23.63
N ALA A 441 -1.54 12.96 -23.82
CA ALA A 441 -1.14 14.06 -24.70
C ALA A 441 -1.38 13.61 -26.15
N ASN A 442 -2.58 13.86 -26.67
CA ASN A 442 -2.92 13.57 -28.06
C ASN A 442 -2.28 14.63 -28.97
N THR A 443 -1.01 14.45 -29.28
CA THR A 443 -0.25 15.33 -30.20
C THR A 443 -0.92 15.51 -31.57
N TYR A 444 -1.81 14.60 -31.99
CA TYR A 444 -2.56 14.74 -33.24
C TYR A 444 -3.62 15.86 -33.20
N LEU A 445 -4.22 16.15 -32.03
CA LEU A 445 -5.19 17.25 -31.90
C LEU A 445 -4.50 18.61 -31.76
N ASP A 446 -3.28 18.64 -31.24
CA ASP A 446 -2.48 19.86 -31.05
C ASP A 446 -1.76 20.33 -32.34
N CYS A 447 -1.83 19.55 -33.43
CA CYS A 447 -1.28 19.92 -34.75
C CYS A 447 -2.27 20.65 -35.67
N VAL A 448 -3.49 20.98 -35.20
CA VAL A 448 -4.53 21.65 -36.01
C VAL A 448 -4.87 23.05 -35.48
N ILE A 449 -3.93 23.73 -34.80
CA ILE A 449 -4.07 25.16 -34.46
C ILE A 449 -2.98 25.97 -35.16
#